data_AF-A0A7C8M392-F1
#
_entry.id   AF-A0A7C8M392-F1
#
_cell.length_a   1.000
_cell.length_b   1.000
_cell.length_c   1.000
_cell.angle_alpha   90.00
_cell.angle_beta   90.00
_cell.angle_gamma   90.00
#
_symmetry.space_group_name_H-M   'P 1'
#
loop_
_entity.id
_entity.type
_entity.pdbx_description
1 polymer ?
#
loop_
_entity_poly.entity_id
_entity_poly.type
_entity_poly.pdbx_seq_one_letter_code
_entity_poly.pdbx_strand_id
1 'polypeptide(L)'
;MIFMSFMAYAGNTCYPCLLRFVIWAVCKLTPRNSSTKEALEFMLKHPRRCYTLLFPSRPTWNLFGILFALNFVDILLIIVLDLHNPAVNNLPIGPRIAAAIFQGASSRHTGTASFNFADVNPAVQFSLLVMMYISVFPIAIAVRASNTYEEKSLGMYQPDSDTDENRGASYVLTHMQNQLSFDLWYIFLGIFCIAIAEADKIVDDADPAFAVFPIFFEVVSAYGNVGLSLGHPSNLTSLSGHFSVFSKLVICAMMIRGRHRGLPYQLDRAIMLPNERDNENEGSQHAARSEIAAGDDRKMKRFHTQ
;
A
#
# COMPACT_ATOMS: atom_id res chain seq x y z
N MET A 1 -18.88 -11.31 11.98
CA MET A 1 -17.97 -10.14 11.99
C MET A 1 -16.55 -10.54 12.34
N ILE A 2 -16.24 -10.96 13.57
CA ILE A 2 -14.85 -11.25 14.01
C ILE A 2 -14.08 -12.22 13.07
N PHE A 3 -14.68 -13.36 12.70
CA PHE A 3 -14.06 -14.31 11.77
C PHE A 3 -13.78 -13.69 10.39
N MET A 4 -14.73 -12.92 9.87
CA MET A 4 -14.57 -12.24 8.58
C MET A 4 -13.54 -11.10 8.66
N SER A 5 -13.46 -10.36 9.77
CA SER A 5 -12.41 -9.36 10.00
C SER A 5 -11.03 -10.02 10.01
N PHE A 6 -10.89 -11.17 10.68
CA PHE A 6 -9.65 -11.94 10.66
C PHE A 6 -9.27 -12.36 9.25
N MET A 7 -10.22 -12.87 8.47
CA MET A 7 -9.99 -13.29 7.09
C MET A 7 -9.65 -12.11 6.17
N ALA A 8 -10.30 -10.96 6.36
CA ALA A 8 -10.02 -9.72 5.64
C ALA A 8 -8.59 -9.22 5.91
N TYR A 9 -8.16 -9.20 7.18
CA TYR A 9 -6.78 -8.87 7.52
C TYR A 9 -5.79 -9.90 6.99
N ALA A 10 -6.12 -11.18 7.09
CA ALA A 10 -5.27 -12.26 6.63
C ALA A 10 -5.07 -12.31 5.11
N GLY A 11 -6.00 -11.69 4.37
CA GLY A 11 -5.90 -11.46 2.94
C GLY A 11 -4.86 -10.38 2.58
N ASN A 12 -5.21 -9.51 1.64
CA ASN A 12 -4.27 -8.61 0.96
C ASN A 12 -3.39 -7.76 1.90
N THR A 13 -3.90 -7.38 3.08
CA THR A 13 -3.20 -6.48 4.00
C THR A 13 -2.06 -7.15 4.77
N CYS A 14 -2.32 -8.26 5.47
CA CYS A 14 -1.33 -8.94 6.31
C CYS A 14 -0.75 -10.20 5.65
N TYR A 15 -1.08 -10.48 4.39
CA TYR A 15 -0.57 -11.65 3.67
C TYR A 15 0.97 -11.80 3.76
N PRO A 16 1.80 -10.77 3.56
CA PRO A 16 3.26 -10.90 3.72
C PRO A 16 3.71 -11.35 5.12
N CYS A 17 3.06 -10.80 6.15
CA CYS A 17 3.36 -11.11 7.55
C CYS A 17 2.92 -12.53 7.91
N LEU A 18 1.71 -12.92 7.50
CA LEU A 18 1.16 -14.24 7.78
C LEU A 18 1.87 -15.34 7.01
N LEU A 19 2.15 -15.13 5.72
CA LEU A 19 2.90 -16.09 4.90
C LEU A 19 4.22 -16.44 5.58
N ARG A 20 4.93 -15.43 6.06
CA ARG A 20 6.19 -15.63 6.75
C ARG A 20 6.05 -16.31 8.10
N PHE A 21 5.03 -15.93 8.88
CA PHE A 21 4.73 -16.59 10.14
C PHE A 21 4.42 -18.07 9.94
N VAL A 22 3.64 -18.42 8.90
CA VAL A 22 3.32 -19.80 8.55
C VAL A 22 4.59 -20.57 8.17
N ILE A 23 5.45 -20.01 7.31
CA ILE A 23 6.72 -20.66 6.94
C ILE A 23 7.60 -20.88 8.17
N TRP A 24 7.71 -19.89 9.06
CA TRP A 24 8.46 -20.02 10.31
C TRP A 24 7.86 -21.08 11.24
N ALA A 25 6.53 -21.12 11.40
CA ALA A 25 5.85 -22.10 12.23
C ALA A 25 6.04 -23.52 11.70
N VAL A 26 5.87 -23.73 10.39
CA VAL A 26 6.12 -25.02 9.74
C VAL A 26 7.59 -25.42 9.90
N CYS A 27 8.53 -24.50 9.73
CA CYS A 27 9.96 -24.76 9.95
C CYS A 27 10.27 -25.22 11.38
N LYS A 28 9.50 -24.74 12.37
CA LYS A 28 9.67 -25.12 13.78
C LYS A 28 9.04 -26.48 14.10
N LEU A 29 7.97 -26.84 13.40
CA LEU A 29 7.25 -28.11 13.57
C LEU A 29 7.93 -29.27 12.83
N THR A 30 8.69 -29.00 11.76
CA THR A 30 9.38 -30.02 10.97
C THR A 30 10.59 -30.62 11.71
N PRO A 31 10.75 -31.96 11.73
CA PRO A 31 11.91 -32.63 12.34
C PRO A 31 13.25 -32.19 11.74
N ARG A 32 14.30 -32.14 12.57
CA ARG A 32 15.64 -31.65 12.20
C ARG A 32 16.31 -32.38 11.02
N ASN A 33 15.94 -33.62 10.73
CA ASN A 33 16.53 -34.46 9.68
C ASN A 33 15.75 -34.49 8.35
N SER A 34 14.72 -33.66 8.18
CA SER A 34 13.95 -33.63 6.93
C SER A 34 14.56 -32.65 5.92
N SER A 35 14.68 -33.07 4.66
CA SER A 35 15.05 -32.21 3.52
C SER A 35 14.12 -31.00 3.35
N THR A 36 12.87 -31.10 3.81
CA THR A 36 11.92 -29.99 3.80
C THR A 36 12.35 -28.85 4.74
N LYS A 37 13.05 -29.16 5.85
CA LYS A 37 13.52 -28.13 6.78
C LYS A 37 14.63 -27.28 6.18
N GLU A 38 15.56 -27.90 5.44
CA GLU A 38 16.62 -27.16 4.73
C GLU A 38 16.04 -26.23 3.67
N ALA A 39 15.02 -26.68 2.92
CA ALA A 39 14.31 -25.84 1.96
C ALA A 39 13.59 -24.65 2.62
N LEU A 40 12.93 -24.87 3.77
CA LEU A 40 12.25 -23.80 4.52
C LEU A 40 13.24 -22.80 5.13
N GLU A 41 14.36 -23.28 5.68
CA GLU A 41 15.42 -22.41 6.19
C GLU A 41 16.06 -21.59 5.07
N PHE A 42 16.23 -22.17 3.88
CA PHE A 42 16.69 -21.45 2.71
C PHE A 42 15.71 -20.36 2.27
N MET A 43 14.41 -20.65 2.23
CA MET A 43 13.37 -19.64 1.93
C MET A 43 13.35 -18.49 2.95
N LEU A 44 13.55 -18.77 4.24
CA LEU A 44 13.61 -17.74 5.27
C LEU A 44 14.90 -16.90 5.20
N LYS A 45 15.99 -17.49 4.71
CA LYS A 45 17.29 -16.83 4.54
C LYS A 45 17.37 -15.98 3.27
N HIS A 46 16.71 -16.42 2.19
CA HIS A 46 16.66 -15.73 0.89
C HIS A 46 15.22 -15.49 0.40
N PRO A 47 14.42 -14.70 1.14
CA PRO A 47 12.98 -14.63 0.93
C PRO A 47 12.55 -14.05 -0.42
N ARG A 48 13.23 -12.99 -0.89
CA ARG A 48 12.92 -12.27 -2.14
C ARG A 48 13.22 -13.07 -3.42
N ARG A 49 14.09 -14.09 -3.34
CA ARG A 49 14.39 -14.99 -4.46
C ARG A 49 13.32 -16.04 -4.71
N CYS A 50 12.63 -16.43 -3.64
CA CYS A 50 11.59 -17.45 -3.71
C CYS A 50 10.22 -16.83 -3.93
N TYR A 51 9.97 -15.63 -3.38
CA TYR A 51 8.70 -14.95 -3.53
C TYR A 51 8.78 -13.43 -3.27
N THR A 52 8.12 -12.64 -4.12
CA THR A 52 8.21 -11.16 -4.12
C THR A 52 7.63 -10.49 -2.88
N LEU A 53 6.59 -11.09 -2.28
CA LEU A 53 5.93 -10.60 -1.05
C LEU A 53 6.49 -11.26 0.22
N LEU A 54 7.54 -12.08 0.11
CA LEU A 54 8.22 -12.62 1.30
C LEU A 54 9.34 -11.64 1.69
N PHE A 55 9.16 -10.97 2.82
CA PHE A 55 10.09 -9.94 3.29
C PHE A 55 11.05 -10.48 4.37
N PRO A 56 12.25 -9.89 4.52
CA PRO A 56 13.17 -10.20 5.63
C PRO A 56 12.62 -9.85 7.03
N SER A 57 13.31 -10.31 8.09
CA SER A 57 12.95 -10.15 9.53
C SER A 57 12.48 -8.76 9.90
N ARG A 58 13.36 -7.77 9.74
CA ARG A 58 13.11 -6.40 10.20
C ARG A 58 11.99 -5.71 9.40
N PRO A 59 11.97 -5.74 8.05
CA PRO A 59 10.90 -5.12 7.27
C PRO A 59 9.50 -5.69 7.55
N THR A 60 9.39 -7.00 7.84
CA THR A 60 8.09 -7.61 8.17
C THR A 60 7.54 -7.10 9.50
N TRP A 61 8.39 -6.91 10.52
CA TRP A 61 7.98 -6.34 11.80
C TRP A 61 7.62 -4.86 11.68
N ASN A 62 8.38 -4.08 10.90
CA ASN A 62 8.05 -2.68 10.63
C ASN A 62 6.70 -2.56 9.89
N LEU A 63 6.48 -3.40 8.86
CA LEU A 63 5.21 -3.47 8.14
C LEU A 63 4.05 -3.81 9.09
N PHE A 64 4.21 -4.84 9.93
CA PHE A 64 3.20 -5.22 10.91
C PHE A 64 2.88 -4.07 11.88
N GLY A 65 3.90 -3.38 12.40
CA GLY A 65 3.73 -2.23 13.29
C GLY A 65 2.96 -1.08 12.64
N ILE A 66 3.31 -0.71 11.40
CA ILE A 66 2.61 0.35 10.65
C ILE A 66 1.15 -0.05 10.37
N LEU A 67 0.92 -1.29 9.92
CA LEU A 67 -0.43 -1.79 9.66
C LEU A 67 -1.28 -1.82 10.92
N PHE A 68 -0.73 -2.28 12.05
CA PHE A 68 -1.42 -2.30 13.33
C PHE A 68 -1.78 -0.88 13.79
N ALA A 69 -0.83 0.06 13.70
CA ALA A 69 -1.07 1.46 14.08
C ALA A 69 -2.16 2.12 13.22
N LEU A 70 -2.09 1.98 11.89
CA LEU A 70 -3.11 2.53 10.98
C LEU A 70 -4.50 1.92 11.23
N ASN A 71 -4.57 0.62 11.54
CA ASN A 71 -5.83 -0.05 11.90
C ASN A 71 -6.39 0.44 13.23
N PHE A 72 -5.53 0.56 14.22
CA PHE A 72 -5.92 1.03 15.54
C PHE A 72 -6.49 2.45 15.49
N VAL A 73 -5.84 3.35 14.74
CA VAL A 73 -6.33 4.72 14.53
C VAL A 73 -7.69 4.72 13.82
N ASP A 74 -7.87 3.91 12.77
CA ASP A 74 -9.14 3.82 12.04
C ASP A 74 -10.30 3.37 12.93
N ILE A 75 -10.09 2.28 13.70
CA ILE A 75 -11.07 1.76 14.66
C ILE A 75 -11.37 2.79 15.76
N LEU A 76 -10.35 3.47 16.28
CA LEU A 76 -10.49 4.51 17.30
C LEU A 76 -11.33 5.68 16.78
N LEU A 77 -11.06 6.17 15.57
CA LEU A 77 -11.80 7.27 14.97
C LEU A 77 -13.27 6.89 14.75
N ILE A 78 -13.55 5.68 14.25
CA ILE A 78 -14.92 5.18 14.07
C ILE A 78 -15.65 5.11 15.44
N ILE A 79 -15.02 4.58 16.48
CA ILE A 79 -15.66 4.46 17.80
C ILE A 79 -15.91 5.83 18.44
N VAL A 80 -14.92 6.72 18.42
CA VAL A 80 -14.97 8.02 19.11
C VAL A 80 -15.94 8.99 18.41
N LEU A 81 -15.87 9.09 17.08
CA LEU A 81 -16.65 10.08 16.33
C LEU A 81 -18.12 9.70 16.18
N ASP A 82 -18.44 8.41 16.32
CA ASP A 82 -19.79 7.88 16.14
C ASP A 82 -20.50 7.58 17.48
N LEU A 83 -19.94 8.06 18.61
CA LEU A 83 -20.46 7.88 19.97
C LEU A 83 -21.86 8.44 20.20
N HIS A 84 -22.29 9.41 19.41
CA HIS A 84 -23.57 10.10 19.58
C HIS A 84 -24.54 9.84 18.41
N ASN A 85 -24.17 8.98 17.47
CA ASN A 85 -24.97 8.78 16.28
C ASN A 85 -26.06 7.71 16.53
N PRO A 86 -27.36 8.05 16.37
CA PRO A 86 -28.44 7.08 16.53
C PRO A 86 -28.33 5.89 15.56
N ALA A 87 -27.71 6.06 14.39
CA ALA A 87 -27.51 4.97 13.43
C ALA A 87 -26.60 3.84 13.98
N VAL A 88 -25.74 4.15 14.95
CA VAL A 88 -24.76 3.22 15.53
C VAL A 88 -24.99 2.95 17.02
N ASN A 89 -25.65 3.86 17.74
CA ASN A 89 -25.99 3.72 19.15
C ASN A 89 -27.17 2.78 19.44
N ASN A 90 -27.93 2.36 18.42
CA ASN A 90 -28.97 1.35 18.60
C ASN A 90 -28.39 -0.04 18.94
N LEU A 91 -27.08 -0.25 18.74
CA LEU A 91 -26.42 -1.50 19.09
C LEU A 91 -25.76 -1.42 20.48
N PRO A 92 -25.78 -2.53 21.24
CA PRO A 92 -25.01 -2.64 22.47
C PRO A 92 -23.51 -2.46 22.18
N ILE A 93 -22.77 -2.05 23.22
CA ILE A 93 -21.33 -1.69 23.13
C ILE A 93 -20.49 -2.82 22.53
N GLY A 94 -20.78 -4.09 22.84
CA GLY A 94 -20.04 -5.25 22.32
C GLY A 94 -20.11 -5.38 20.80
N PRO A 95 -21.30 -5.58 20.20
CA PRO A 95 -21.50 -5.60 18.75
C PRO A 95 -20.97 -4.35 18.05
N ARG A 96 -21.04 -3.19 18.69
CA ARG A 96 -20.50 -1.94 18.15
C ARG A 96 -18.99 -1.98 17.96
N ILE A 97 -18.24 -2.47 18.94
CA ILE A 97 -16.79 -2.65 18.80
C ILE A 97 -16.48 -3.68 17.70
N ALA A 98 -17.24 -4.77 17.62
CA ALA A 98 -17.06 -5.78 16.57
C ALA A 98 -17.35 -5.22 15.16
N ALA A 99 -18.36 -4.35 15.02
CA ALA A 99 -18.69 -3.66 13.78
C ALA A 99 -17.61 -2.65 13.39
N ALA A 100 -17.05 -1.89 14.35
CA ALA A 100 -15.93 -0.98 14.09
C ALA A 100 -14.66 -1.72 13.64
N ILE A 101 -14.33 -2.85 14.28
CA ILE A 101 -13.20 -3.71 13.87
C ILE A 101 -13.43 -4.26 12.46
N PHE A 102 -14.63 -4.76 12.18
CA PHE A 102 -14.96 -5.26 10.85
C PHE A 102 -14.95 -4.14 9.80
N GLN A 103 -15.38 -2.94 10.16
CA GLN A 103 -15.36 -1.82 9.24
C GLN A 103 -13.95 -1.36 8.92
N GLY A 104 -13.09 -1.25 9.92
CA GLY A 104 -11.67 -0.96 9.71
C GLY A 104 -10.98 -2.06 8.87
N ALA A 105 -11.36 -3.32 9.05
CA ALA A 105 -10.88 -4.39 8.16
C ALA A 105 -11.40 -4.20 6.73
N SER A 106 -12.66 -3.79 6.58
CA SER A 106 -13.34 -3.70 5.28
C SER A 106 -12.89 -2.52 4.42
N SER A 107 -12.40 -1.44 5.05
CA SER A 107 -11.79 -0.27 4.36
C SER A 107 -10.52 -0.63 3.57
N ARG A 108 -10.01 -1.86 3.73
CA ARG A 108 -8.82 -2.39 3.06
C ARG A 108 -9.19 -3.50 2.06
N HIS A 109 -9.83 -3.12 0.95
CA HIS A 109 -10.15 -3.99 -0.20
C HIS A 109 -11.22 -5.07 -0.02
N THR A 110 -11.99 -5.06 1.07
CA THR A 110 -13.11 -6.01 1.23
C THR A 110 -14.42 -5.44 0.70
N GLY A 111 -14.64 -4.12 0.84
CA GLY A 111 -15.81 -3.43 0.26
C GLY A 111 -17.13 -3.74 0.94
N THR A 112 -17.11 -4.49 2.04
CA THR A 112 -18.29 -4.82 2.82
C THR A 112 -18.60 -3.73 3.84
N ALA A 113 -19.85 -3.27 3.88
CA ALA A 113 -20.32 -2.30 4.84
C ALA A 113 -21.01 -2.98 6.02
N SER A 114 -20.64 -2.64 7.26
CA SER A 114 -21.42 -3.05 8.45
C SER A 114 -22.58 -2.11 8.77
N PHE A 115 -22.46 -0.87 8.33
CA PHE A 115 -23.42 0.21 8.57
C PHE A 115 -23.49 1.08 7.32
N ASN A 116 -24.59 1.81 7.19
CA ASN A 116 -24.76 2.75 6.10
C ASN A 116 -23.83 3.95 6.30
N PHE A 117 -22.87 4.16 5.40
CA PHE A 117 -21.95 5.29 5.51
C PHE A 117 -22.61 6.63 5.22
N ALA A 118 -23.77 6.67 4.54
CA ALA A 118 -24.50 7.92 4.39
C ALA A 118 -24.97 8.48 5.74
N ASP A 119 -25.24 7.61 6.71
CA ASP A 119 -25.80 7.97 8.01
C ASP A 119 -24.73 8.16 9.10
N VAL A 120 -23.46 7.90 8.80
CA VAL A 120 -22.36 8.11 9.77
C VAL A 120 -21.90 9.56 9.81
N ASN A 121 -21.22 9.92 10.90
CA ASN A 121 -20.62 11.23 11.05
C ASN A 121 -19.71 11.58 9.83
N PRO A 122 -19.83 12.77 9.22
CA PRO A 122 -18.99 13.19 8.09
C PRO A 122 -17.48 13.07 8.36
N ALA A 123 -17.05 13.24 9.62
CA ALA A 123 -15.66 13.05 10.01
C ALA A 123 -15.19 11.59 9.85
N VAL A 124 -16.08 10.61 10.05
CA VAL A 124 -15.81 9.18 9.80
C VAL A 124 -15.80 8.89 8.30
N GLN A 125 -16.70 9.49 7.53
CA GLN A 125 -16.66 9.36 6.06
C GLN A 125 -15.33 9.88 5.50
N PHE A 126 -14.86 11.02 6.00
CA PHE A 126 -13.57 11.59 5.62
C PHE A 126 -12.39 10.73 6.09
N SER A 127 -12.41 10.21 7.33
CA SER A 127 -11.33 9.33 7.81
C SER A 127 -11.25 8.03 7.00
N LEU A 128 -12.41 7.44 6.66
CA LEU A 128 -12.48 6.27 5.77
C LEU A 128 -11.89 6.60 4.39
N LEU A 129 -12.24 7.76 3.82
CA LEU A 129 -11.69 8.20 2.54
C LEU A 129 -10.16 8.28 2.55
N VAL A 130 -9.58 8.90 3.58
CA VAL A 130 -8.12 9.00 3.74
C VAL A 130 -7.50 7.62 3.92
N MET A 131 -8.10 6.76 4.74
CA MET A 131 -7.59 5.40 4.99
C MET A 131 -7.66 4.51 3.75
N MET A 132 -8.74 4.60 2.95
CA MET A 132 -8.86 3.88 1.69
C MET A 132 -7.71 4.23 0.73
N TYR A 133 -7.34 5.51 0.65
CA TYR A 133 -6.23 5.97 -0.19
C TYR A 133 -4.87 5.49 0.32
N ILE A 134 -4.60 5.64 1.63
CA ILE A 134 -3.31 5.35 2.27
C ILE A 134 -3.04 3.85 2.44
N SER A 135 -4.08 3.01 2.44
CA SER A 135 -4.02 1.57 2.75
C SER A 135 -3.00 0.75 1.93
N VAL A 136 -2.65 1.20 0.72
CA VAL A 136 -1.67 0.54 -0.17
C VAL A 136 -0.22 0.87 0.21
N PHE A 137 0.05 2.02 0.82
CA PHE A 137 1.41 2.49 1.03
C PHE A 137 2.27 1.61 1.94
N PRO A 138 1.78 1.03 3.05
CA PRO A 138 2.60 0.16 3.89
C PRO A 138 3.22 -1.01 3.13
N ILE A 139 2.43 -1.68 2.28
CA ILE A 139 2.91 -2.80 1.46
C ILE A 139 3.91 -2.30 0.41
N ALA A 140 3.60 -1.20 -0.27
CA ALA A 140 4.50 -0.61 -1.26
C ALA A 140 5.85 -0.18 -0.66
N ILE A 141 5.85 0.38 0.56
CA ILE A 141 7.05 0.72 1.33
C ILE A 141 7.86 -0.54 1.61
N ALA A 142 7.21 -1.61 2.12
CA ALA A 142 7.89 -2.85 2.45
C ALA A 142 8.58 -3.48 1.24
N VAL A 143 7.91 -3.48 0.07
CA VAL A 143 8.49 -3.95 -1.20
C VAL A 143 9.74 -3.14 -1.56
N ARG A 144 9.68 -1.81 -1.49
CA ARG A 144 10.82 -0.94 -1.85
C ARG A 144 11.98 -1.04 -0.88
N ALA A 145 11.71 -1.01 0.42
CA ALA A 145 12.73 -1.17 1.45
C ALA A 145 13.44 -2.54 1.33
N SER A 146 12.71 -3.58 0.94
CA SER A 146 13.30 -4.89 0.69
C SER A 146 14.10 -5.00 -0.62
N ASN A 147 13.95 -4.04 -1.55
CA ASN A 147 14.69 -4.01 -2.82
C ASN A 147 16.14 -3.54 -2.61
N THR A 148 16.33 -2.50 -1.82
CA THR A 148 17.67 -1.97 -1.48
C THR A 148 18.55 -2.99 -0.75
N TYR A 149 17.95 -3.96 -0.06
CA TYR A 149 18.68 -5.02 0.66
C TYR A 149 19.41 -6.02 -0.27
N GLU A 150 19.06 -6.10 -1.55
CA GLU A 150 19.71 -7.00 -2.53
C GLU A 150 20.65 -6.30 -3.53
N GLU A 151 20.80 -4.97 -3.48
CA GLU A 151 21.79 -4.24 -4.30
C GLU A 151 23.25 -4.52 -3.87
N LYS A 152 23.46 -5.22 -2.74
CA LYS A 152 24.80 -5.60 -2.28
C LYS A 152 25.28 -6.85 -3.04
N SER A 153 26.14 -6.65 -4.04
CA SER A 153 26.78 -7.70 -4.83
C SER A 153 27.32 -8.84 -3.96
N LEU A 154 26.93 -10.07 -4.29
CA LEU A 154 27.42 -11.30 -3.67
C LEU A 154 28.94 -11.41 -3.86
N GLY A 155 29.71 -10.99 -2.87
CA GLY A 155 31.19 -11.08 -2.92
C GLY A 155 31.91 -10.23 -1.87
N MET A 156 31.29 -9.17 -1.36
CA MET A 156 31.90 -8.29 -0.34
C MET A 156 31.09 -8.34 0.95
N TYR A 157 31.35 -9.33 1.80
CA TYR A 157 30.94 -9.28 3.21
C TYR A 157 31.79 -8.22 3.92
N GLN A 158 31.38 -6.97 3.82
CA GLN A 158 31.91 -5.94 4.70
C GLN A 158 31.30 -6.18 6.10
N PRO A 159 32.12 -6.34 7.16
CA PRO A 159 31.60 -6.59 8.49
C PRO A 159 30.67 -5.44 8.86
N ASP A 160 29.55 -5.78 9.52
CA ASP A 160 28.44 -4.89 9.87
C ASP A 160 28.96 -3.51 10.33
N SER A 161 28.95 -2.56 9.39
CA SER A 161 28.86 -1.15 9.74
C SER A 161 27.36 -0.89 9.78
N ASP A 162 26.90 -0.50 10.95
CA ASP A 162 25.54 -0.06 11.24
C ASP A 162 25.03 0.77 10.05
N THR A 163 24.26 0.11 9.19
CA THR A 163 23.75 0.71 7.97
C THR A 163 22.73 1.72 8.44
N ASP A 164 23.08 2.99 8.30
CA ASP A 164 22.30 4.16 8.67
C ASP A 164 20.93 4.09 7.96
N GLU A 165 19.95 3.40 8.59
CA GLU A 165 18.59 3.11 8.08
C GLU A 165 17.88 4.40 7.66
N ASN A 166 18.32 5.54 8.19
CA ASN A 166 17.80 6.87 7.93
C ASN A 166 18.00 7.33 6.48
N ARG A 167 19.07 6.89 5.79
CA ARG A 167 19.32 7.23 4.37
C ARG A 167 18.42 6.45 3.42
N GLY A 168 18.16 5.18 3.70
CA GLY A 168 17.23 4.35 2.92
C GLY A 168 15.78 4.81 3.08
N ALA A 169 15.37 5.15 4.31
CA ALA A 169 14.04 5.70 4.60
C ALA A 169 13.81 7.04 3.87
N SER A 170 14.80 7.94 3.86
CA SER A 170 14.72 9.24 3.18
C SER A 170 14.62 9.10 1.65
N TYR A 171 15.33 8.13 1.06
CA TYR A 171 15.22 7.83 -0.37
C TYR A 171 13.83 7.26 -0.73
N VAL A 172 13.32 6.33 0.08
CA VAL A 172 11.97 5.76 -0.09
C VAL A 172 10.90 6.83 0.06
N LEU A 173 11.04 7.73 1.04
CA LEU A 173 10.10 8.83 1.29
C LEU A 173 10.07 9.83 0.13
N THR A 174 11.23 10.19 -0.42
CA THR A 174 11.33 11.13 -1.56
C THR A 174 10.70 10.54 -2.82
N HIS A 175 10.93 9.24 -3.09
CA HIS A 175 10.30 8.55 -4.22
C HIS A 175 8.78 8.38 -4.03
N MET A 176 8.31 8.23 -2.79
CA MET A 176 6.89 8.17 -2.47
C MET A 176 6.16 9.49 -2.69
N GLN A 177 6.76 10.64 -2.35
CA GLN A 177 6.13 11.94 -2.56
C GLN A 177 5.83 12.21 -4.05
N ASN A 178 6.75 11.82 -4.93
CA ASN A 178 6.56 11.95 -6.37
C ASN A 178 5.44 11.01 -6.88
N GLN A 179 5.33 9.81 -6.32
CA GLN A 179 4.27 8.87 -6.69
C GLN A 179 2.89 9.28 -6.16
N LEU A 180 2.82 9.79 -4.93
CA LEU A 180 1.60 10.35 -4.34
C LEU A 180 1.04 11.48 -5.20
N SER A 181 1.92 12.35 -5.68
CA SER A 181 1.55 13.49 -6.53
C SER A 181 1.01 13.01 -7.89
N PHE A 182 1.60 11.97 -8.48
CA PHE A 182 1.13 11.38 -9.74
C PHE A 182 -0.21 10.64 -9.57
N ASP A 183 -0.41 9.95 -8.44
CA ASP A 183 -1.64 9.22 -8.14
C ASP A 183 -2.83 10.17 -7.90
N LEU A 184 -2.60 11.30 -7.21
CA LEU A 184 -3.62 12.33 -6.94
C LEU A 184 -4.15 12.97 -8.22
N TRP A 185 -3.31 13.13 -9.24
CA TRP A 185 -3.73 13.70 -10.53
C TRP A 185 -4.84 12.88 -11.21
N TYR A 186 -4.74 11.54 -11.19
CA TYR A 186 -5.77 10.68 -11.79
C TYR A 186 -7.07 10.73 -11.00
N ILE A 187 -7.00 10.78 -9.67
CA ILE A 187 -8.19 10.93 -8.82
C ILE A 187 -8.89 12.24 -9.17
N PHE A 188 -8.15 13.35 -9.21
CA PHE A 188 -8.67 14.66 -9.60
C PHE A 188 -9.34 14.63 -10.99
N LEU A 189 -8.65 14.07 -11.99
CA LEU A 189 -9.20 13.95 -13.34
C LEU A 189 -10.49 13.12 -13.38
N GLY A 190 -10.53 11.99 -12.66
CA GLY A 190 -11.72 11.14 -12.57
C GLY A 190 -12.92 11.86 -11.96
N ILE A 191 -12.71 12.59 -10.86
CA ILE A 191 -13.74 13.41 -10.22
C ILE A 191 -14.21 14.50 -11.17
N PHE A 192 -13.28 15.20 -11.82
CA PHE A 192 -13.59 16.28 -12.75
C PHE A 192 -14.44 15.80 -13.93
N CYS A 193 -14.08 14.66 -14.54
CA CYS A 193 -14.86 14.06 -15.62
C CYS A 193 -16.27 13.66 -15.17
N ILE A 194 -16.42 13.05 -13.99
CA ILE A 194 -17.73 12.67 -13.45
C ILE A 194 -18.55 13.91 -13.07
N ALA A 195 -17.93 14.93 -12.49
CA ALA A 195 -18.59 16.17 -12.14
C ALA A 195 -19.14 16.92 -13.35
N ILE A 196 -18.44 16.89 -14.50
CA ILE A 196 -18.95 17.44 -15.76
C ILE A 196 -20.14 16.61 -16.27
N ALA A 197 -20.00 15.29 -16.27
CA ALA A 197 -21.01 14.39 -16.83
C ALA A 197 -22.30 14.29 -15.99
N GLU A 198 -22.20 14.51 -14.68
CA GLU A 198 -23.34 14.50 -13.75
C GLU A 198 -23.70 15.91 -13.24
N ALA A 199 -23.24 16.97 -13.92
CA ALA A 199 -23.44 18.36 -13.47
C ALA A 199 -24.91 18.68 -13.20
N ASP A 200 -25.83 18.21 -14.05
CA ASP A 200 -27.27 18.43 -13.90
C ASP A 200 -27.82 17.82 -12.60
N LYS A 201 -27.29 16.67 -12.15
CA LYS A 201 -27.69 16.02 -10.89
C LYS A 201 -27.04 16.65 -9.66
N ILE A 202 -25.84 17.20 -9.82
CA ILE A 202 -25.10 17.85 -8.72
C ILE A 202 -25.73 19.21 -8.37
N VAL A 203 -26.25 19.91 -9.38
CA VAL A 203 -26.93 21.21 -9.20
C VAL A 203 -28.35 21.04 -8.67
N ASP A 204 -28.92 19.85 -8.75
CA ASP A 204 -30.27 19.57 -8.24
C ASP A 204 -30.27 19.46 -6.71
N ASP A 205 -30.72 20.53 -6.04
CA ASP A 205 -30.88 20.57 -4.57
C ASP A 205 -31.90 19.55 -4.04
N ALA A 206 -32.72 18.94 -4.91
CA ALA A 206 -33.68 17.91 -4.51
C ALA A 206 -33.02 16.56 -4.17
N ASP A 207 -31.78 16.31 -4.62
CA ASP A 207 -31.07 15.05 -4.41
C ASP A 207 -29.69 15.27 -3.72
N PRO A 208 -29.66 15.41 -2.38
CA PRO A 208 -28.42 15.63 -1.64
C PRO A 208 -27.48 14.41 -1.67
N ALA A 209 -27.93 13.24 -2.14
CA ALA A 209 -27.06 12.08 -2.33
C ALA A 209 -26.09 12.27 -3.50
N PHE A 210 -26.41 13.18 -4.44
CA PHE A 210 -25.58 13.54 -5.59
C PHE A 210 -24.69 14.77 -5.36
N ALA A 211 -24.23 14.98 -4.12
CA ALA A 211 -23.23 16.01 -3.85
C ALA A 211 -21.81 15.62 -4.33
N VAL A 212 -20.91 16.61 -4.38
CA VAL A 212 -19.50 16.42 -4.76
C VAL A 212 -18.77 15.45 -3.83
N PHE A 213 -19.10 15.44 -2.53
CA PHE A 213 -18.43 14.59 -1.55
C PHE A 213 -18.72 13.08 -1.75
N PRO A 214 -19.98 12.63 -1.93
CA PRO A 214 -20.27 11.25 -2.34
C PRO A 214 -19.58 10.80 -3.63
N ILE A 215 -19.49 11.69 -4.64
CA ILE A 215 -18.75 11.40 -5.88
C ILE A 215 -17.25 11.24 -5.56
N PHE A 216 -16.70 12.11 -4.73
CA PHE A 216 -15.31 12.03 -4.28
C PHE A 216 -15.03 10.69 -3.58
N PHE A 217 -15.93 10.28 -2.68
CA PHE A 217 -15.85 9.01 -1.96
C PHE A 217 -15.88 7.80 -2.92
N GLU A 218 -16.78 7.80 -3.91
CA GLU A 218 -16.85 6.76 -4.94
C GLU A 218 -15.56 6.66 -5.76
N VAL A 219 -15.04 7.79 -6.25
CA VAL A 219 -13.82 7.77 -7.07
C VAL A 219 -12.62 7.27 -6.26
N VAL A 220 -12.46 7.73 -5.01
CA VAL A 220 -11.36 7.27 -4.15
C VAL A 220 -11.52 5.79 -3.80
N SER A 221 -12.74 5.32 -3.55
CA SER A 221 -13.03 3.90 -3.31
C SER A 221 -12.74 3.03 -4.53
N ALA A 222 -13.13 3.49 -5.73
CA ALA A 222 -12.86 2.81 -7.00
C ALA A 222 -11.36 2.75 -7.29
N TYR A 223 -10.65 3.88 -7.14
CA TYR A 223 -9.21 3.98 -7.33
C TYR A 223 -8.42 3.18 -6.28
N GLY A 224 -8.89 3.17 -5.03
CA GLY A 224 -8.34 2.33 -3.97
C GLY A 224 -8.69 0.86 -4.13
N ASN A 225 -9.55 0.49 -5.09
CA ASN A 225 -10.15 -0.85 -5.22
C ASN A 225 -10.69 -1.35 -3.86
N VAL A 226 -11.36 -0.47 -3.11
CA VAL A 226 -11.92 -0.80 -1.80
C VAL A 226 -13.32 -1.35 -1.96
N GLY A 227 -14.19 -0.64 -2.69
CA GLY A 227 -15.56 -1.06 -2.97
C GLY A 227 -16.59 -0.58 -1.95
N LEU A 228 -16.23 0.34 -1.04
CA LEU A 228 -17.22 1.04 -0.20
C LEU A 228 -17.92 2.13 -1.00
N SER A 229 -19.18 2.40 -0.68
CA SER A 229 -20.00 3.45 -1.30
C SER A 229 -20.89 4.09 -0.25
N LEU A 230 -21.17 5.39 -0.39
CA LEU A 230 -22.23 6.04 0.40
C LEU A 230 -23.63 5.63 -0.09
N GLY A 231 -23.73 5.02 -1.28
CA GLY A 231 -24.99 4.54 -1.85
C GLY A 231 -25.96 5.66 -2.22
N HIS A 232 -27.19 5.28 -2.55
CA HIS A 232 -28.29 6.21 -2.81
C HIS A 232 -29.53 5.80 -2.00
N PRO A 233 -30.28 6.71 -1.37
CA PRO A 233 -31.41 6.34 -0.50
C PRO A 233 -32.51 5.52 -1.18
N SER A 234 -32.70 5.66 -2.49
CA SER A 234 -33.75 4.97 -3.23
C SER A 234 -33.49 3.49 -3.49
N ASN A 235 -32.22 3.06 -3.55
CA ASN A 235 -31.84 1.71 -3.96
C ASN A 235 -30.61 1.23 -3.19
N LEU A 236 -30.54 -0.08 -2.92
CA LEU A 236 -29.38 -0.72 -2.27
C LEU A 236 -28.16 -0.88 -3.20
N THR A 237 -28.08 -0.11 -4.27
CA THR A 237 -26.94 -0.09 -5.19
C THR A 237 -25.92 0.95 -4.75
N SER A 238 -24.64 0.74 -5.10
CA SER A 238 -23.63 1.79 -5.00
C SER A 238 -24.08 3.05 -5.75
N LEU A 239 -23.60 4.22 -5.32
CA LEU A 239 -23.92 5.50 -5.96
C LEU A 239 -23.58 5.48 -7.47
N SER A 240 -22.52 4.76 -7.85
CA SER A 240 -22.15 4.52 -9.25
C SER A 240 -23.20 3.80 -10.10
N GLY A 241 -24.21 3.15 -9.48
CA GLY A 241 -25.37 2.60 -10.19
C GLY A 241 -26.24 3.67 -10.87
N HIS A 242 -26.34 4.84 -10.25
CA HIS A 242 -27.12 5.98 -10.72
C HIS A 242 -26.34 6.90 -11.68
N PHE A 243 -25.07 6.60 -11.94
CA PHE A 243 -24.24 7.36 -12.89
C PHE A 243 -24.63 7.11 -14.35
N SER A 244 -24.34 8.10 -15.20
CA SER A 244 -24.40 7.97 -16.65
C SER A 244 -23.43 6.90 -17.17
N VAL A 245 -23.62 6.47 -18.42
CA VAL A 245 -22.75 5.48 -19.07
C VAL A 245 -21.30 5.99 -19.11
N PHE A 246 -21.09 7.27 -19.38
CA PHE A 246 -19.76 7.88 -19.40
C PHE A 246 -19.09 7.81 -18.01
N SER A 247 -19.77 8.26 -16.97
CA SER A 247 -19.26 8.23 -15.59
C SER A 247 -18.95 6.81 -15.11
N LYS A 248 -19.74 5.81 -15.52
CA LYS A 248 -19.45 4.39 -15.25
C LYS A 248 -18.15 3.92 -15.91
N LEU A 249 -17.91 4.32 -17.16
CA LEU A 249 -16.64 4.02 -17.84
C LEU A 249 -15.44 4.69 -17.14
N VAL A 250 -15.61 5.92 -16.66
CA VAL A 250 -14.59 6.60 -15.84
C VAL A 250 -14.30 5.81 -14.58
N ILE A 251 -15.32 5.36 -13.83
CA ILE A 251 -15.14 4.51 -12.65
C ILE A 251 -14.38 3.21 -12.99
N CYS A 252 -14.72 2.54 -14.09
CA CYS A 252 -13.98 1.36 -14.55
C CYS A 252 -12.50 1.66 -14.83
N ALA A 253 -12.21 2.78 -15.50
CA ALA A 253 -10.84 3.22 -15.75
C ALA A 253 -10.08 3.51 -14.44
N MET A 254 -10.74 4.12 -13.46
CA MET A 254 -10.18 4.38 -12.13
C MET A 254 -9.84 3.08 -11.39
N MET A 255 -10.70 2.06 -11.46
CA MET A 255 -10.44 0.75 -10.86
C MET A 255 -9.24 0.05 -11.50
N ILE A 256 -9.10 0.11 -12.83
CA ILE A 256 -7.97 -0.48 -13.56
C ILE A 256 -6.68 0.25 -13.19
N ARG A 257 -6.70 1.59 -13.24
CA ARG A 257 -5.52 2.40 -12.91
C ARG A 257 -5.08 2.20 -11.46
N GLY A 258 -6.04 2.18 -10.54
CA GLY A 258 -5.85 1.90 -9.12
C GLY A 258 -5.14 0.59 -8.87
N ARG A 259 -5.56 -0.48 -9.56
CA ARG A 259 -4.93 -1.81 -9.45
C ARG A 259 -3.49 -1.82 -9.97
N HIS A 260 -3.16 -0.95 -10.93
CA HIS A 260 -1.81 -0.86 -11.51
C HIS A 260 -0.86 0.11 -10.78
N ARG A 261 -1.30 0.85 -9.75
CA ARG A 261 -0.43 1.82 -9.04
C ARG A 261 0.68 1.18 -8.18
N GLY A 262 0.48 -0.08 -7.79
CA GLY A 262 1.44 -0.86 -7.00
C GLY A 262 2.55 -1.52 -7.82
N LEU A 263 2.47 -1.47 -9.16
CA LEU A 263 3.50 -2.06 -10.02
C LEU A 263 4.77 -1.21 -9.94
N PRO A 264 5.94 -1.81 -9.64
CA PRO A 264 7.18 -1.08 -9.72
C PRO A 264 7.40 -0.67 -11.18
N TYR A 265 7.65 0.63 -11.40
CA TYR A 265 7.91 1.20 -12.73
C TYR A 265 9.20 0.65 -13.35
N GLN A 266 10.08 0.10 -12.51
CA GLN A 266 11.25 -0.68 -12.91
C GLN A 266 10.92 -2.16 -12.72
N LEU A 267 11.17 -2.99 -13.74
CA LEU A 267 11.06 -4.45 -13.61
C LEU A 267 11.76 -4.88 -12.32
N ASP A 268 11.07 -5.68 -11.51
CA ASP A 268 11.68 -6.32 -10.35
C ASP A 268 12.96 -7.03 -10.80
N ARG A 269 14.13 -6.58 -10.30
CA ARG A 269 15.44 -7.14 -10.68
C ARG A 269 15.63 -8.59 -10.27
N ALA A 270 14.74 -9.13 -9.44
CA ALA A 270 14.61 -10.56 -9.25
C ALA A 270 14.37 -11.31 -10.59
N ILE A 271 13.87 -10.60 -11.61
CA ILE A 271 13.61 -11.06 -12.99
C ILE A 271 14.43 -10.24 -14.00
N MET A 272 15.63 -9.76 -13.66
CA MET A 272 16.55 -9.28 -14.71
C MET A 272 17.13 -10.45 -15.48
N LEU A 273 17.02 -10.41 -16.80
CA LEU A 273 17.63 -11.38 -17.70
C LEU A 273 19.16 -11.28 -17.59
N PRO A 274 19.91 -12.39 -17.66
CA PRO A 274 21.36 -12.40 -17.46
C PRO A 274 22.13 -11.33 -18.26
N ASN A 275 21.70 -11.05 -19.51
CA ASN A 275 22.33 -10.05 -20.38
C ASN A 275 22.25 -8.60 -19.85
N GLU A 276 21.24 -8.23 -19.06
CA GLU A 276 21.12 -6.87 -18.52
C GLU A 276 22.03 -6.65 -17.31
N ARG A 277 22.36 -7.72 -16.58
CA ARG A 277 23.30 -7.67 -15.44
C ARG A 277 24.73 -7.36 -15.88
N ASP A 278 25.14 -7.90 -17.03
CA ASP A 278 26.51 -7.75 -17.52
C ASP A 278 26.76 -6.31 -18.01
N ASN A 279 25.80 -5.72 -18.74
CA ASN A 279 25.91 -4.34 -19.25
C ASN A 279 26.00 -3.28 -18.13
N GLU A 280 25.28 -3.48 -17.02
CA GLU A 280 25.33 -2.55 -15.90
C GLU A 280 26.58 -2.71 -15.03
N ASN A 281 27.07 -3.94 -14.86
CA ASN A 281 28.34 -4.18 -14.19
C ASN A 281 29.50 -3.57 -14.98
N GLU A 282 29.48 -3.64 -16.31
CA GLU A 282 30.47 -2.99 -17.18
C GLU A 282 30.41 -1.45 -17.06
N GLY A 283 29.21 -0.87 -17.08
CA GLY A 283 29.02 0.58 -16.89
C GLY A 283 29.48 1.07 -15.51
N SER A 284 29.17 0.31 -14.46
CA SER A 284 29.56 0.62 -13.07
C SER A 284 31.07 0.51 -12.86
N GLN A 285 31.71 -0.51 -13.46
CA GLN A 285 33.17 -0.65 -13.44
C GLN A 285 33.86 0.47 -14.23
N HIS A 286 33.29 0.93 -15.36
CA HIS A 286 33.81 2.08 -16.09
C HIS A 286 33.70 3.39 -15.30
N ALA A 287 32.59 3.61 -14.60
CA ALA A 287 32.40 4.78 -13.74
C ALA A 287 33.34 4.77 -12.52
N ALA A 288 33.50 3.64 -11.84
CA ALA A 288 34.44 3.53 -10.73
C ALA A 288 35.90 3.75 -11.19
N ARG A 289 36.25 3.25 -12.38
CA ARG A 289 37.59 3.41 -12.96
C ARG A 289 37.86 4.86 -13.42
N SER A 290 36.84 5.59 -13.87
CA SER A 290 36.98 7.01 -14.21
C SER A 290 37.09 7.91 -12.97
N GLU A 291 36.38 7.59 -11.87
CA GLU A 291 36.54 8.30 -10.60
C GLU A 291 37.93 8.10 -9.97
N ILE A 292 38.47 6.88 -10.03
CA ILE A 292 39.84 6.60 -9.57
C ILE A 292 40.87 7.37 -10.41
N ALA A 293 40.69 7.44 -11.74
CA ALA A 293 41.57 8.21 -12.62
C ALA A 293 41.49 9.72 -12.34
N ALA A 294 40.30 10.27 -12.08
CA ALA A 294 40.12 11.67 -11.74
C ALA A 294 40.66 12.05 -10.34
N GLY A 295 40.73 11.08 -9.42
CA GLY A 295 41.32 11.25 -8.08
C GLY A 295 42.85 11.29 -8.07
N ASP A 296 43.49 10.60 -9.01
CA ASP A 296 44.95 10.52 -9.10
C ASP A 296 45.57 11.82 -9.66
N ASP A 297 44.88 12.48 -10.60
CA ASP A 297 45.30 13.79 -11.15
C ASP A 297 45.34 14.92 -10.10
N ARG A 298 44.57 14.81 -9.00
CA ARG A 298 44.61 15.81 -7.91
C ARG A 298 45.84 15.67 -7.00
N LYS A 299 46.59 14.58 -7.06
CA LYS A 299 47.77 14.35 -6.19
C LYS A 299 49.11 14.80 -6.80
N MET A 300 49.20 15.07 -8.10
CA MET A 300 50.41 15.63 -8.71
C MET A 300 50.49 17.16 -8.55
N LYS A 301 50.67 17.66 -7.32
CA LYS A 301 51.23 19.00 -7.12
C LYS A 301 52.74 18.95 -7.39
N ARG A 302 53.14 19.34 -8.60
CA ARG A 302 54.54 19.59 -8.97
C ARG A 302 55.17 20.60 -7.99
N PHE A 303 56.17 20.16 -7.23
CA PHE A 303 57.11 21.07 -6.58
C PHE A 303 58.10 21.55 -7.65
N HIS A 304 58.07 22.85 -7.97
CA HIS A 304 59.16 23.51 -8.70
C HIS A 304 60.29 23.82 -7.71
N THR A 305 61.47 23.25 -7.94
CA THR A 305 62.74 23.73 -7.37
C THR A 305 63.16 25.02 -8.07
N GLN A 306 63.66 25.97 -7.27
CA GLN A 306 64.30 27.23 -7.70
C GLN A 306 65.55 26.98 -8.54
#